data_AF-A0ABC8QZ68-F1
#
_entry.id   AF-A0ABC8QZ68-F1
#
_cell.length_a   1.000
_cell.length_b   1.000
_cell.length_c   1.000
_cell.angle_alpha   90.00
_cell.angle_beta   90.00
_cell.angle_gamma   90.00
#
_symmetry.space_group_name_H-M   'P 1'
#
loop_
_entity.id
_entity.type
_entity.pdbx_description
1 polymer ?
#
loop_
_entity_poly.entity_id
_entity_poly.type
_entity_poly.pdbx_seq_one_letter_code
_entity_poly.pdbx_strand_id
1 'polypeptide(L)'
;MTIVEWVWDLYEKGQILEAADQTLCAGFDKQEMERLLVVGLWCTHPDYHLRSSIRQATLVLNSESPLPILPSKMPPVPTSFGPPANMPISWSASSGGIIISKN
;
A
#
# COMPACT_ATOMS: atom_id res chain seq x y z
N MET A 1 -3.86 -2.54 -14.73
CA MET A 1 -2.85 -3.50 -14.26
C MET A 1 -1.56 -2.77 -13.98
N THR A 2 -1.46 -2.27 -12.75
CA THR A 2 -0.24 -1.67 -12.18
C THR A 2 0.65 -2.79 -11.63
N ILE A 3 1.91 -2.46 -11.29
CA ILE A 3 2.80 -3.43 -10.64
C ILE A 3 2.24 -3.90 -9.29
N VAL A 4 1.59 -3.01 -8.54
CA VAL A 4 0.98 -3.36 -7.24
C VAL A 4 -0.14 -4.38 -7.42
N GLU A 5 -1.04 -4.16 -8.40
CA GLU A 5 -2.12 -5.09 -8.72
C GLU A 5 -1.56 -6.49 -9.09
N TRP A 6 -0.55 -6.53 -9.96
CA TRP A 6 0.06 -7.79 -10.39
C TRP A 6 0.78 -8.55 -9.24
N VAL A 7 1.54 -7.84 -8.40
CA VAL A 7 2.21 -8.48 -7.25
C VAL A 7 1.18 -8.97 -6.21
N TRP A 8 0.05 -8.27 -6.05
CA TRP A 8 -1.04 -8.73 -5.20
C TRP A 8 -1.68 -10.02 -5.73
N ASP A 9 -1.90 -10.13 -7.04
CA ASP A 9 -2.42 -11.35 -7.67
C ASP A 9 -1.49 -12.55 -7.42
N LEU A 10 -0.17 -12.34 -7.44
CA LEU A 10 0.82 -13.37 -7.12
C LEU A 10 0.80 -13.72 -5.62
N TYR A 11 0.65 -12.73 -4.75
CA TYR A 11 0.49 -12.95 -3.31
C TYR A 11 -0.75 -13.79 -3.00
N GLU A 12 -1.90 -13.49 -3.62
CA GLU A 12 -3.14 -14.26 -3.46
C GLU A 12 -2.95 -15.73 -3.83
N LYS A 13 -2.16 -16.01 -4.88
CA LYS A 13 -1.88 -17.36 -5.38
C LYS A 13 -0.78 -18.09 -4.61
N GLY A 14 -0.12 -17.44 -3.64
CA GLY A 14 1.06 -17.99 -2.97
C GLY A 14 2.30 -18.08 -3.87
N GLN A 15 2.33 -17.32 -4.96
CA GLN A 15 3.39 -17.29 -5.97
C GLN A 15 4.20 -15.99 -5.92
N ILE A 16 4.25 -15.31 -4.76
CA ILE A 16 4.82 -13.95 -4.66
C ILE A 16 6.27 -13.86 -5.16
N LEU A 17 7.07 -14.92 -5.03
CA LEU A 17 8.45 -14.97 -5.52
C LEU A 17 8.58 -14.83 -7.04
N GLU A 18 7.50 -15.06 -7.82
CA GLU A 18 7.48 -14.81 -9.26
C GLU A 18 7.54 -13.31 -9.60
N ALA A 19 7.31 -12.43 -8.62
CA ALA A 19 7.50 -11.00 -8.76
C ALA A 19 8.99 -10.58 -8.76
N ALA A 20 9.90 -11.48 -8.36
CA ALA A 20 11.32 -11.18 -8.35
C ALA A 20 11.85 -10.98 -9.78
N ASP A 21 12.80 -10.05 -9.92
CA ASP A 21 13.44 -9.78 -11.21
C ASP A 21 14.18 -11.02 -11.72
N GLN A 22 13.86 -11.43 -12.95
CA GLN A 22 14.44 -12.61 -13.59
C GLN A 22 15.95 -12.48 -13.81
N THR A 23 16.47 -11.26 -13.95
CA THR A 23 17.91 -10.99 -14.12
C THR A 23 18.72 -11.32 -12.87
N LEU A 24 18.09 -11.43 -11.71
CA LEU A 24 18.72 -11.93 -10.50
C LEU A 24 19.04 -13.43 -10.58
N CYS A 25 18.50 -14.16 -11.57
CA CYS A 25 18.76 -15.58 -11.80
C CYS A 25 18.60 -16.45 -10.54
N ALA A 26 17.62 -16.12 -9.69
CA ALA A 26 17.40 -16.73 -8.37
C ALA A 26 18.60 -16.62 -7.41
N GLY A 27 19.53 -15.70 -7.65
CA GLY A 27 20.67 -15.37 -6.79
C GLY A 27 20.32 -14.51 -5.58
N PHE A 28 19.12 -14.72 -5.02
CA PHE A 28 18.62 -14.03 -3.83
C PHE A 28 18.16 -15.05 -2.79
N ASP A 29 18.21 -14.67 -1.52
CA ASP A 29 17.57 -15.45 -0.47
C ASP A 29 16.05 -15.37 -0.62
N LYS A 30 15.38 -16.53 -0.68
CA LYS A 30 13.93 -16.59 -0.92
C LYS A 30 13.13 -15.98 0.23
N GLN A 31 13.58 -16.15 1.46
CA GLN A 31 12.89 -15.62 2.64
C GLN A 31 13.03 -14.10 2.71
N GLU A 32 14.20 -13.57 2.40
CA GLU A 32 14.41 -12.12 2.30
C GLU A 32 13.60 -11.51 1.16
N MET A 33 13.55 -12.16 -0.01
CA MET A 33 12.75 -11.69 -1.15
C MET A 33 11.25 -11.71 -0.87
N GLU A 34 10.73 -12.78 -0.27
CA GLU A 34 9.33 -12.85 0.16
C GLU A 34 9.03 -11.71 1.14
N ARG A 35 9.88 -11.52 2.14
CA ARG A 35 9.73 -10.45 3.13
C ARG A 35 9.73 -9.06 2.50
N LEU A 36 10.65 -8.81 1.56
CA LEU A 36 10.72 -7.56 0.81
C LEU A 36 9.42 -7.29 0.04
N LEU A 37 8.91 -8.29 -0.68
CA LEU A 37 7.72 -8.17 -1.52
C LEU A 37 6.45 -7.97 -0.68
N VAL A 38 6.29 -8.72 0.42
CA VAL A 38 5.16 -8.55 1.35
C VAL A 38 5.20 -7.17 2.02
N VAL A 39 6.37 -6.70 2.45
CA VAL A 39 6.51 -5.32 2.98
C VAL A 39 6.20 -4.28 1.90
N GLY A 40 6.60 -4.53 0.65
CA GLY A 40 6.24 -3.67 -0.49
C GLY A 40 4.72 -3.53 -0.66
N LEU A 41 3.98 -4.64 -0.58
CA LEU A 41 2.52 -4.63 -0.61
C LEU A 41 1.93 -3.89 0.61
N TRP A 42 2.50 -4.09 1.79
CA TRP A 42 2.06 -3.38 3.01
C TRP A 42 2.27 -1.87 2.90
N CYS A 43 3.42 -1.42 2.38
CA CYS A 43 3.72 -0.01 2.12
C CYS A 43 2.81 0.61 1.05
N THR A 44 2.33 -0.18 0.09
CA THR A 44 1.52 0.27 -1.04
C THR A 44 0.03 -0.02 -0.88
N HIS A 45 -0.41 -0.30 0.35
CA HIS A 45 -1.81 -0.59 0.65
C HIS A 45 -2.76 0.51 0.09
N PRO A 46 -3.88 0.15 -0.58
CA PRO A 46 -4.81 1.11 -1.16
C PRO A 46 -5.36 2.12 -0.15
N ASP A 47 -5.71 1.63 1.03
CA ASP A 47 -5.99 2.47 2.20
C ASP A 47 -4.69 2.99 2.84
N TYR A 48 -4.51 4.31 2.84
CA TYR A 48 -3.33 4.96 3.38
C TYR A 48 -3.18 4.81 4.89
N HIS A 49 -4.27 4.61 5.63
CA HIS A 49 -4.22 4.38 7.08
C HIS A 49 -3.65 3.01 7.45
N LEU A 50 -3.69 2.06 6.50
CA LEU A 50 -3.21 0.70 6.69
C LEU A 50 -1.79 0.49 6.16
N ARG A 51 -1.19 1.51 5.51
CA ARG A 51 0.21 1.47 5.08
C ARG A 51 1.13 1.46 6.30
N SER A 52 2.19 0.66 6.24
CA SER A 52 3.22 0.68 7.28
C SER A 52 3.93 2.03 7.35
N SER A 53 4.26 2.46 8.57
CA SER A 53 5.30 3.47 8.76
C SER A 53 6.66 2.94 8.32
N ILE A 54 7.58 3.84 7.95
CA ILE A 54 8.95 3.46 7.59
C ILE A 54 9.62 2.66 8.72
N ARG A 55 9.39 3.02 9.99
CA ARG A 55 9.93 2.32 11.14
C ARG A 55 9.44 0.87 11.22
N GLN A 56 8.15 0.63 11.01
CA GLN A 56 7.60 -0.73 11.01
C GLN A 56 8.15 -1.55 9.83
N ALA A 57 8.18 -0.96 8.64
CA ALA A 57 8.73 -1.60 7.45
C ALA A 57 10.19 -2.04 7.68
N THR A 58 11.04 -1.16 8.22
CA THR A 58 12.44 -1.49 8.53
C THR A 58 12.58 -2.61 9.55
N LEU A 59 11.80 -2.61 10.64
CA LEU A 59 11.83 -3.70 11.62
C LEU A 59 11.47 -5.05 10.99
N VAL A 60 10.46 -5.07 10.11
CA VAL A 60 10.10 -6.28 9.39
C VAL A 60 11.23 -6.64 8.43
N LEU A 61 11.75 -5.71 7.61
CA LEU A 61 12.82 -6.00 6.65
C LEU A 61 14.09 -6.57 7.30
N ASN A 62 14.49 -6.05 8.47
CA ASN A 62 15.64 -6.54 9.23
C ASN A 62 15.38 -7.87 9.97
N SER A 63 14.21 -8.48 9.79
CA SER A 63 13.79 -9.68 10.54
C SER A 63 13.69 -9.49 12.06
N GLU A 64 13.55 -8.24 12.52
CA GLU A 64 13.35 -7.90 13.93
C GLU A 64 11.86 -7.98 14.35
N SER A 65 10.95 -8.08 13.37
CA SER A 65 9.50 -8.24 13.54
C SER A 65 8.95 -9.32 12.60
N PRO A 66 7.86 -10.02 12.98
CA PRO A 66 7.16 -10.94 12.09
C PRO A 66 6.64 -10.24 10.83
N LEU A 67 6.50 -11.02 9.76
CA LEU A 67 5.83 -10.59 8.53
C LEU A 67 4.37 -10.22 8.82
N PRO A 68 3.85 -9.10 8.26
CA PRO A 68 2.43 -8.77 8.37
C PRO A 68 1.59 -9.81 7.61
N ILE A 69 0.40 -10.07 8.12
CA ILE A 69 -0.62 -10.85 7.41
C ILE A 69 -1.47 -9.83 6.65
N LEU A 70 -1.38 -9.85 5.32
CA LEU A 70 -2.17 -8.99 4.46
C LEU A 70 -3.47 -9.69 4.02
N PRO A 71 -4.50 -8.93 3.61
CA PRO A 71 -5.68 -9.51 2.98
C PRO A 71 -5.30 -10.31 1.75
N SER A 72 -5.87 -11.53 1.61
CA SER A 72 -5.58 -12.40 0.45
C SER A 72 -5.95 -11.75 -0.88
N LYS A 73 -6.97 -10.87 -0.91
CA LYS A 73 -7.38 -10.09 -2.09
C LYS A 73 -7.07 -8.62 -1.91
N MET A 74 -6.71 -7.94 -3.00
CA MET A 74 -6.46 -6.51 -2.98
C MET A 74 -7.72 -5.76 -2.54
N PRO A 75 -7.65 -4.96 -1.46
CA PRO A 75 -8.79 -4.16 -1.04
C PRO A 75 -9.13 -3.10 -2.10
N PRO A 76 -10.41 -2.75 -2.27
CA PRO A 76 -10.77 -1.62 -3.12
C PRO A 76 -10.17 -0.33 -2.56
N VAL A 77 -9.85 0.61 -3.44
CA VAL A 77 -9.42 1.95 -3.02
C VAL A 77 -10.55 2.60 -2.22
N PRO A 78 -10.33 3.07 -0.99
CA PRO A 78 -11.36 3.75 -0.22
C PRO A 78 -11.88 4.95 -1.01
N THR A 79 -13.20 4.98 -1.27
CA THR A 79 -13.84 6.05 -2.05
C THR A 79 -14.14 7.30 -1.23
N SER A 80 -13.77 7.31 0.06
CA SER A 80 -14.13 8.38 0.99
C SER A 80 -13.05 9.47 1.07
N PHE A 81 -12.99 10.31 0.04
CA PHE A 81 -12.49 11.69 0.16
C PHE A 81 -13.64 12.70 0.14
N GLY A 82 -14.86 12.26 0.46
CA GLY A 82 -16.01 13.13 0.65
C GLY A 82 -16.01 13.70 2.08
N PRO A 83 -16.31 14.99 2.27
CA PRO A 83 -16.62 15.51 3.59
C PRO A 83 -17.84 14.74 4.15
N PRO A 84 -17.93 14.55 5.47
CA PRO A 84 -19.08 13.87 6.08
C PRO A 84 -20.38 14.54 5.60
N ALA A 85 -21.39 13.72 5.29
CA ALA A 85 -22.65 14.12 4.63
C ALA A 85 -23.46 15.22 5.35
N ASN A 86 -23.01 15.68 6.52
CA ASN A 86 -23.65 16.70 7.34
C ASN A 86 -22.87 18.02 7.44
N MET A 87 -21.82 18.24 6.65
CA MET A 87 -21.13 19.53 6.60
C MET A 87 -21.68 20.39 5.46
N PRO A 88 -22.34 21.53 5.72
CA PRO A 88 -22.82 22.41 4.65
C PRO A 88 -21.63 23.12 4.03
N ILE A 89 -21.16 22.63 2.89
CA ILE A 89 -20.04 23.24 2.15
C ILE A 89 -20.61 24.01 0.97
N SER A 90 -20.66 25.33 1.11
CA SER A 90 -20.80 26.26 -0.02
C SER A 90 -19.48 26.27 -0.79
N TRP A 91 -19.37 25.45 -1.84
CA TRP A 91 -18.20 25.45 -2.72
C TRP A 91 -18.40 26.47 -3.86
N SER A 92 -17.65 27.56 -3.83
CA SER A 92 -17.48 28.45 -4.97
C SER A 92 -16.11 28.15 -5.58
N ALA A 93 -16.08 27.37 -6.67
CA ALA A 93 -14.84 27.12 -7.40
C ALA A 93 -14.44 28.40 -8.16
N SER A 94 -13.54 29.20 -7.59
CA SER A 94 -12.72 30.11 -8.37
C SER A 94 -11.33 29.47 -8.47
N SER A 95 -10.86 29.28 -9.69
CA SER A 95 -9.56 28.68 -10.00
C SER A 95 -8.44 29.52 -9.40
N GLY A 96 -8.03 29.21 -8.17
CA GLY A 96 -6.91 29.84 -7.48
C GLY A 96 -7.14 30.02 -5.98
N GLY A 97 -6.69 29.04 -5.19
CA GLY A 97 -6.49 29.16 -3.74
C GLY A 97 -7.71 28.80 -2.87
N ILE A 98 -7.51 27.87 -1.93
CA ILE A 98 -8.48 27.55 -0.87
C ILE A 98 -8.35 28.62 0.23
N ILE A 99 -9.40 29.41 0.46
CA ILE A 99 -9.49 30.32 1.60
C ILE A 99 -10.48 29.73 2.61
N ILE A 100 -9.99 29.32 3.78
CA ILE A 100 -10.84 28.88 4.89
C ILE A 100 -11.18 30.12 5.71
N SER A 101 -12.42 30.63 5.60
CA SER A 101 -12.90 31.68 6.50
C SER A 101 -13.55 31.03 7.74
N LYS A 102 -13.00 31.30 8.92
CA LYS A 102 -13.66 31.02 10.21
C LYS A 102 -14.64 32.15 10.49
N ASN A 103 -15.92 31.82 10.65
CA ASN A 103 -16.85 32.67 11.39
C ASN A 103 -16.76 32.34 12.88
#